data_AF-A0A9D7DAE2-F1
#
_entry.id   AF-A0A9D7DAE2-F1
#
_cell.length_a   1.000
_cell.length_b   1.000
_cell.length_c   1.000
_cell.angle_alpha   90.00
_cell.angle_beta   90.00
_cell.angle_gamma   90.00
#
_symmetry.space_group_name_H-M   'P 1'
#
loop_
_entity.id
_entity.type
_entity.pdbx_description
1 polymer ?
#
loop_
_entity_poly.entity_id
_entity_poly.type
_entity_poly.pdbx_seq_one_letter_code
_entity_poly.pdbx_strand_id
1 'polypeptide(L)'
;MTTVDELYGPRPGLFARVRNILIAPQAEWRRIASEDPAPLISSYVLPLALLGAIVSLAANVGYGGHFTLNADLAWKGVSAALYVVFVIVGVSIAAFVINALAPRFGAEANADHAKRLAAYAATPILVATCAAIAPPIAGGVVAAGVIYALVLLALGMQPLMQLREPENSVPRFTVTFTAIAAALFALAATFVGPLIHSGREALTGAIVTVAPPPAAPQIPVRSGAELSVERLSQTNAAFLLIDPARLAEQFPESAPGGFARQSVAVAQGGGIARADAVYRLNASTLSLTIIQFSHDVDSAAFTALLDVKPDGAQQGGYDRTQSIDGRFYAEEVREASSRYIVIGRGVVMIAQGGVTMDQARAAVETIGLQRLEGMFGR
;
A
#
# COMPACT_ATOMS: atom_id res chain seq x y z
N MET A 1 72.29 14.71 15.36
CA MET A 1 71.15 15.65 15.21
C MET A 1 70.21 14.99 14.21
N THR A 2 69.45 14.00 14.66
CA THR A 2 68.47 13.27 13.86
C THR A 2 67.16 14.04 13.96
N THR A 3 66.73 14.63 12.85
CA THR A 3 65.51 15.40 12.75
C THR A 3 64.31 14.50 13.02
N VAL A 4 63.35 15.02 13.79
CA VAL A 4 62.10 14.36 14.24
C VAL A 4 61.25 13.82 13.06
N ASP A 5 61.61 14.17 11.82
CA ASP A 5 60.98 13.78 10.55
C ASP A 5 61.07 12.27 10.22
N GLU A 6 62.06 11.52 10.73
CA GLU A 6 62.19 10.09 10.40
C GLU A 6 61.30 9.15 11.24
N LEU A 7 60.83 9.60 12.41
CA LEU A 7 60.01 8.76 13.31
C LEU A 7 58.53 8.70 12.91
N TYR A 8 58.08 9.64 12.08
CA TYR A 8 56.71 9.74 11.61
C TYR A 8 56.73 10.05 10.12
N GLY A 9 56.83 9.01 9.28
CA GLY A 9 56.79 9.15 7.82
C GLY A 9 55.58 9.96 7.28
N PRO A 10 55.42 10.09 5.95
CA PRO A 10 54.41 10.96 5.34
C PRO A 10 53.01 10.78 5.97
N ARG A 11 52.24 11.87 6.03
CA ARG A 11 50.89 11.89 6.63
C ARG A 11 50.11 10.63 6.21
N PRO A 12 49.64 9.81 7.17
CA PRO A 12 48.98 8.55 6.84
C PRO A 12 47.74 8.84 5.99
N GLY A 13 47.51 8.00 4.98
CA GLY A 13 46.29 8.06 4.18
C GLY A 13 45.04 7.87 5.04
N LEU A 14 43.87 8.27 4.52
CA LEU A 14 42.59 8.30 5.25
C LEU A 14 42.32 7.00 6.02
N PHE A 15 42.44 5.85 5.36
CA PHE A 15 42.21 4.54 5.98
C PHE A 15 43.19 4.26 7.13
N ALA A 16 44.48 4.54 6.93
CA ALA A 16 45.49 4.34 7.97
C ALA A 16 45.24 5.25 9.18
N ARG A 17 44.84 6.52 8.95
CA ARG A 17 44.44 7.44 10.02
C ARG A 17 43.25 6.92 10.81
N VAL A 18 42.17 6.51 10.12
CA VAL A 18 40.95 5.97 10.74
C VAL A 18 41.27 4.72 11.55
N ARG A 19 42.05 3.79 11.00
CA ARG A 19 42.46 2.58 11.72
C ARG A 19 43.28 2.93 12.97
N ASN A 20 44.28 3.78 12.84
CA ASN A 20 45.18 4.09 13.94
C ASN A 20 44.48 4.84 15.08
N ILE A 21 43.58 5.78 14.77
CA ILE A 21 42.83 6.50 15.82
C ILE A 21 41.84 5.57 16.54
N LEU A 22 41.34 4.52 15.88
CA LEU A 22 40.43 3.54 16.48
C LEU A 22 41.15 2.42 17.26
N ILE A 23 42.38 2.06 16.88
CA ILE A 23 43.08 0.90 17.46
C ILE A 23 44.20 1.34 18.42
N ALA A 24 44.89 2.45 18.13
CA ALA A 24 46.02 2.97 18.90
C ALA A 24 45.86 4.48 19.22
N PRO A 25 44.75 4.88 19.87
CA PRO A 25 44.35 6.29 19.97
C PRO A 25 45.39 7.18 20.66
N GLN A 26 46.04 6.72 21.74
CA GLN A 26 47.02 7.52 22.47
C GLN A 26 48.29 7.82 21.67
N ALA A 27 48.74 6.87 20.85
CA ALA A 27 49.89 7.07 19.96
C ALA A 27 49.51 8.01 18.81
N GLU A 28 48.31 7.82 18.25
CA GLU A 28 47.83 8.60 17.12
C GLU A 28 47.54 10.06 17.52
N TRP A 29 46.96 10.32 18.69
CA TRP A 29 46.75 11.69 19.20
C TRP A 29 48.05 12.47 19.37
N ARG A 30 49.12 11.81 19.86
CA ARG A 30 50.45 12.43 19.97
C ARG A 30 51.00 12.83 18.61
N ARG A 31 50.78 11.99 17.59
CA ARG A 31 51.16 12.31 16.21
C ARG A 31 50.32 13.45 15.63
N ILE A 32 49.00 13.43 15.81
CA ILE A 32 48.10 14.50 15.33
C ILE A 32 48.45 15.86 15.93
N ALA A 33 48.88 15.90 17.19
CA ALA A 33 49.30 17.13 17.85
C ALA A 33 50.55 17.77 17.23
N SER A 34 51.44 16.97 16.63
CA SER A 34 52.65 17.48 15.96
C SER A 34 52.48 17.78 14.47
N GLU A 35 51.29 17.57 13.90
CA GLU A 35 51.05 17.77 12.47
C GLU A 35 50.66 19.21 12.12
N ASP A 36 51.04 19.64 10.91
CA ASP A 36 50.61 20.94 10.38
C ASP A 36 49.09 21.02 10.20
N PRO A 37 48.51 22.23 10.11
CA PRO A 37 47.11 22.41 9.77
C PRO A 37 46.72 21.72 8.46
N ALA A 38 45.49 21.22 8.41
CA ALA A 38 44.91 20.59 7.24
C ALA A 38 43.40 20.94 7.14
N PRO A 39 42.83 20.99 5.93
CA PRO A 39 41.41 21.23 5.73
C PRO A 39 40.59 19.97 6.08
N LEU A 40 40.46 19.68 7.37
CA LEU A 40 39.89 18.43 7.89
C LEU A 40 38.47 18.13 7.42
N ILE A 41 37.65 19.15 7.21
CA ILE A 41 36.27 18.94 6.75
C ILE A 41 36.30 18.30 5.36
N SER A 42 37.03 18.85 4.40
CA SER A 42 37.06 18.33 3.03
C SER A 42 37.93 17.07 2.89
N SER A 43 39.05 16.98 3.62
CA SER A 43 40.01 15.89 3.46
C SER A 43 39.75 14.66 4.34
N TYR A 44 38.95 14.78 5.40
CA TYR A 44 38.72 13.71 6.37
C TYR A 44 37.23 13.47 6.67
N VAL A 45 36.49 14.49 7.11
CA VAL A 45 35.10 14.32 7.55
C VAL A 45 34.17 14.05 6.37
N LEU A 46 34.27 14.84 5.29
CA LEU A 46 33.44 14.71 4.10
C LEU A 46 33.54 13.34 3.43
N PRO A 47 34.74 12.77 3.14
CA PRO A 47 34.80 11.44 2.52
C PRO A 47 34.22 10.34 3.42
N LEU A 48 34.37 10.43 4.75
CA LEU A 48 33.75 9.49 5.68
C LEU A 48 32.22 9.66 5.76
N ALA A 49 31.74 10.89 5.74
CA ALA A 49 30.32 11.20 5.69
C ALA A 49 29.69 10.69 4.37
N LEU A 50 30.36 10.89 3.24
CA LEU A 50 29.91 10.36 1.95
C LEU A 50 29.86 8.84 1.95
N LEU A 51 30.88 8.17 2.50
CA LEU A 51 30.88 6.72 2.64
C LEU A 51 29.68 6.25 3.47
N GLY A 52 29.43 6.85 4.64
CA GLY A 52 28.28 6.53 5.48
C GLY A 52 26.94 6.78 4.77
N ALA A 53 26.84 7.86 3.99
CA ALA A 53 25.64 8.21 3.21
C ALA A 53 25.35 7.16 2.13
N ILE A 54 26.37 6.76 1.37
CA ILE A 54 26.27 5.75 0.30
C ILE A 54 25.90 4.39 0.90
N VAL A 55 26.57 3.98 1.98
CA VAL A 55 26.31 2.70 2.64
C VAL A 55 24.89 2.66 3.21
N SER A 56 24.46 3.73 3.88
CA SER A 56 23.12 3.83 4.43
C SER A 56 22.07 3.83 3.32
N LEU A 57 22.28 4.57 2.24
CA LEU A 57 21.37 4.58 1.09
C LEU A 57 21.25 3.20 0.46
N ALA A 58 22.38 2.53 0.20
CA ALA A 58 22.41 1.19 -0.38
C ALA A 58 21.69 0.17 0.52
N ALA A 59 21.91 0.21 1.83
CA ALA A 59 21.21 -0.65 2.78
C ALA A 59 19.69 -0.38 2.79
N ASN A 60 19.26 0.88 2.84
CA ASN A 60 17.85 1.26 2.83
C ASN A 60 17.13 0.87 1.53
N VAL A 61 17.84 0.88 0.40
CA VAL A 61 17.31 0.38 -0.88
C VAL A 61 17.27 -1.15 -0.90
N GLY A 62 18.33 -1.82 -0.44
CA GLY A 62 18.45 -3.28 -0.46
C GLY A 62 17.45 -3.99 0.46
N TYR A 63 17.26 -3.52 1.69
CA TYR A 63 16.27 -4.08 2.64
C TYR A 63 14.83 -3.69 2.30
N GLY A 64 14.64 -2.66 1.47
CA GLY A 64 13.33 -2.20 1.05
C GLY A 64 12.62 -3.12 0.07
N GLY A 65 13.25 -4.18 -0.44
CA GLY A 65 12.62 -5.26 -1.24
C GLY A 65 12.17 -4.88 -2.67
N HIS A 66 12.03 -3.59 -2.98
CA HIS A 66 11.50 -3.11 -4.25
C HIS A 66 12.29 -1.87 -4.71
N PHE A 67 12.98 -1.96 -5.85
CA PHE A 67 13.55 -0.78 -6.51
C PHE A 67 12.48 -0.16 -7.41
N THR A 68 11.78 0.85 -6.88
CA THR A 68 10.77 1.60 -7.64
C THR A 68 11.15 3.07 -7.62
N LEU A 69 11.13 3.71 -8.80
CA LEU A 69 11.35 5.15 -8.92
C LEU A 69 10.11 5.88 -8.39
N ASN A 70 10.08 6.12 -7.09
CA ASN A 70 8.95 6.72 -6.39
C ASN A 70 9.42 7.74 -5.34
N ALA A 71 8.46 8.35 -4.63
CA ALA A 71 8.73 9.31 -3.58
C ALA A 71 9.59 8.75 -2.44
N ASP A 72 9.49 7.45 -2.16
CA ASP A 72 10.27 6.78 -1.13
C ASP A 72 11.76 6.70 -1.51
N LEU A 73 12.07 6.37 -2.77
CA LEU A 73 13.46 6.39 -3.26
C LEU A 73 14.03 7.81 -3.31
N ALA A 74 13.24 8.79 -3.75
CA ALA A 74 13.65 10.20 -3.73
C ALA A 74 13.96 10.67 -2.31
N TRP A 75 13.11 10.32 -1.35
CA TRP A 75 13.32 10.64 0.06
C TRP A 75 14.56 9.95 0.65
N LYS A 76 14.83 8.69 0.29
CA LYS A 76 16.08 8.00 0.67
C LYS A 76 17.32 8.74 0.15
N GLY A 77 17.26 9.30 -1.06
CA GLY A 77 18.32 10.15 -1.59
C GLY A 77 18.49 11.46 -0.81
N VAL A 78 17.37 12.15 -0.53
CA VAL A 78 17.37 13.39 0.26
C VAL A 78 17.90 13.15 1.68
N SER A 79 17.50 12.06 2.33
CA SER A 79 17.97 11.73 3.68
C SER A 79 19.46 11.41 3.73
N ALA A 80 20.00 10.76 2.69
CA ALA A 80 21.44 10.54 2.54
C ALA A 80 22.21 11.86 2.40
N ALA A 81 21.68 12.83 1.65
CA ALA A 81 22.28 14.16 1.54
C ALA A 81 22.22 14.94 2.86
N LEU A 82 21.07 14.90 3.55
CA LEU A 82 20.89 15.53 4.86
C LEU A 82 21.84 14.95 5.91
N TYR A 83 22.11 13.64 5.88
CA TYR A 83 23.09 13.01 6.76
C TYR A 83 24.48 13.65 6.63
N VAL A 84 24.96 13.85 5.39
CA VAL A 84 26.27 14.50 5.16
C VAL A 84 26.29 15.91 5.74
N VAL A 85 25.22 16.68 5.54
CA VAL A 85 25.08 18.03 6.09
C VAL A 85 25.12 17.99 7.62
N PHE A 86 24.34 17.11 8.26
CA PHE A 86 24.30 17.01 9.72
C PHE A 86 25.62 16.54 10.34
N VAL A 87 26.38 15.68 9.66
CA VAL A 87 27.73 15.31 10.11
C VAL A 87 28.65 16.54 10.14
N ILE A 88 28.67 17.31 9.06
CA ILE A 88 29.54 18.50 8.95
C ILE A 88 29.14 19.55 9.99
N VAL A 89 27.83 19.80 10.12
CA VAL A 89 27.28 20.73 11.12
C VAL A 89 27.59 20.23 12.54
N GLY A 90 27.38 18.94 12.83
CA GLY A 90 27.62 18.35 14.13
C GLY A 90 29.08 18.45 14.57
N VAL A 91 30.03 18.13 13.68
CA VAL A 91 31.47 18.29 13.95
C VAL A 91 31.83 19.77 14.16
N SER A 92 31.23 20.68 13.39
CA SER A 92 31.48 22.12 13.51
C SER A 92 30.95 22.68 14.84
N ILE A 93 29.74 22.27 15.26
CA ILE A 93 29.17 22.61 16.56
C ILE A 93 30.03 22.03 17.70
N ALA A 94 30.45 20.78 17.59
CA ALA A 94 31.33 20.16 18.58
C ALA A 94 32.65 20.95 18.72
N ALA A 95 33.28 21.33 17.61
CA ALA A 95 34.49 22.16 17.62
C ALA A 95 34.25 23.52 18.29
N PHE A 96 33.12 24.16 18.00
CA PHE A 96 32.73 25.42 18.65
C PHE A 96 32.55 25.26 20.15
N VAL A 97 31.82 24.24 20.60
CA VAL A 97 31.61 23.95 22.02
C VAL A 97 32.94 23.65 22.72
N ILE A 98 33.82 22.86 22.10
CA ILE A 98 35.15 22.56 22.65
C ILE A 98 35.96 23.84 22.84
N ASN A 99 36.03 24.68 21.81
CA ASN A 99 36.78 25.94 21.85
C ASN A 99 36.21 26.91 22.91
N ALA A 100 34.88 26.97 23.05
CA ALA A 100 34.22 27.82 24.03
C ALA A 100 34.37 27.32 25.48
N LEU A 101 34.46 26.00 25.67
CA LEU A 101 34.69 25.41 26.99
C LEU A 101 36.14 25.49 27.42
N ALA A 102 37.11 25.45 26.50
CA ALA A 102 38.53 25.35 26.81
C ALA A 102 39.04 26.33 27.90
N PRO A 103 38.72 27.65 27.84
CA PRO A 103 39.15 28.60 28.87
C PRO A 103 38.63 28.27 30.28
N ARG A 104 37.44 27.66 30.39
CA ARG A 104 36.82 27.29 31.67
C ARG A 104 37.53 26.13 32.37
N PHE A 105 38.37 25.40 31.64
CA PHE A 105 39.13 24.25 32.12
C PHE A 105 40.65 24.48 32.08
N GLY A 106 41.08 25.74 31.95
CA GLY A 106 42.49 26.12 32.02
C GLY A 106 43.29 25.81 30.75
N ALA A 107 42.62 25.62 29.61
CA ALA A 107 43.24 25.55 28.28
C ALA A 107 43.02 26.85 27.51
N GLU A 108 43.96 27.23 26.65
CA GLU A 108 43.76 28.35 25.73
C GLU A 108 42.76 27.99 24.63
N ALA A 109 41.91 28.95 24.25
CA ALA A 109 40.98 28.78 23.14
C ALA A 109 41.77 28.77 21.82
N ASN A 110 41.76 27.64 21.13
CA ASN A 110 42.36 27.48 19.81
C ASN A 110 41.38 26.75 18.89
N ALA A 111 40.80 27.49 17.95
CA ALA A 111 39.76 26.99 17.05
C ALA A 111 40.26 25.85 16.15
N ASP A 112 41.53 25.87 15.76
CA ASP A 112 42.10 24.84 14.88
C ASP A 112 42.34 23.55 15.65
N HIS A 113 42.83 23.63 16.89
CA HIS A 113 42.99 22.46 17.76
C HIS A 113 41.63 21.87 18.14
N ALA A 114 40.63 22.71 18.44
CA ALA A 114 39.27 22.27 18.73
C ALA A 114 38.61 21.56 17.53
N LYS A 115 38.79 22.09 16.30
CA LYS A 115 38.32 21.43 15.07
C LYS A 115 38.99 20.07 14.85
N ARG A 116 40.31 19.96 15.08
CA ARG A 116 41.04 18.69 15.00
C ARG A 116 40.49 17.68 15.99
N LEU A 117 40.33 18.10 17.25
CA LEU A 117 39.80 17.24 18.30
C LEU A 117 38.39 16.74 17.93
N ALA A 118 37.49 17.64 17.53
CA ALA A 118 36.13 17.27 17.14
C ALA A 118 36.08 16.31 15.94
N ALA A 119 36.84 16.60 14.87
CA ALA A 119 36.83 15.81 13.65
C ALA A 119 37.36 14.39 13.87
N TYR A 120 38.49 14.24 14.57
CA TYR A 120 39.09 12.93 14.82
C TYR A 120 38.36 12.15 15.91
N ALA A 121 37.84 12.81 16.95
CA ALA A 121 37.05 12.13 17.98
C ALA A 121 35.71 11.59 17.43
N ALA A 122 35.13 12.23 16.41
CA ALA A 122 33.90 11.77 15.76
C ALA A 122 34.09 10.50 14.91
N THR A 123 35.33 10.06 14.63
CA THR A 123 35.63 8.91 13.76
C THR A 123 34.81 7.64 14.07
N PRO A 124 34.65 7.21 15.34
CA PRO A 124 33.87 6.01 15.65
C PRO A 124 32.40 6.14 15.26
N ILE A 125 31.81 7.34 15.40
CA ILE A 125 30.43 7.61 15.00
C ILE A 125 30.30 7.52 13.48
N LEU A 126 31.23 8.14 12.75
CA LEU A 126 31.25 8.12 11.28
C LEU A 126 31.37 6.68 10.75
N VAL A 127 32.28 5.89 11.33
CA VAL A 127 32.48 4.48 10.94
C VAL A 127 31.29 3.60 11.36
N ALA A 128 30.68 3.87 12.52
CA ALA A 128 29.53 3.11 13.01
C ALA A 128 28.32 3.20 12.08
N THR A 129 28.19 4.28 11.29
CA THR A 129 27.11 4.38 10.29
C THR A 129 27.18 3.32 9.21
N CYS A 130 28.36 2.74 8.93
CA CYS A 130 28.49 1.62 8.02
C CYS A 130 27.77 0.35 8.51
N ALA A 131 27.43 0.26 9.81
CA ALA A 131 26.63 -0.82 10.35
C ALA A 131 25.16 -0.79 9.87
N ALA A 132 24.74 0.24 9.11
CA ALA A 132 23.44 0.29 8.45
C ALA A 132 23.17 -0.93 7.54
N ILE A 133 24.22 -1.61 7.05
CA ILE A 133 24.11 -2.86 6.28
C ILE A 133 23.55 -4.01 7.13
N ALA A 134 23.63 -3.95 8.46
CA ALA A 134 23.10 -4.97 9.36
C ALA A 134 22.11 -4.33 10.35
N PRO A 135 20.85 -4.05 9.93
CA PRO A 135 19.87 -3.34 10.75
C PRO A 135 19.67 -3.87 12.18
N PRO A 136 19.68 -5.20 12.44
CA PRO A 136 19.49 -5.72 13.80
C PRO A 136 20.54 -5.24 14.82
N ILE A 137 21.76 -4.93 14.37
CA ILE A 137 22.86 -4.52 15.25
C ILE A 137 23.24 -3.03 15.10
N ALA A 138 22.76 -2.36 14.04
CA ALA A 138 23.16 -1.01 13.68
C ALA A 138 23.04 -0.01 14.84
N GLY A 139 21.92 -0.04 15.57
CA GLY A 139 21.69 0.85 16.71
C GLY A 139 22.71 0.65 17.84
N GLY A 140 23.05 -0.60 18.15
CA GLY A 140 24.06 -0.94 19.16
C GLY A 140 25.46 -0.47 18.75
N VAL A 141 25.83 -0.63 17.48
CA VAL A 141 27.13 -0.19 16.95
C VAL A 141 27.25 1.34 16.98
N VAL A 142 26.18 2.06 16.62
CA VAL A 142 26.17 3.54 16.73
C VAL A 142 26.28 4.00 18.18
N ALA A 143 25.55 3.38 19.10
CA ALA A 143 25.66 3.69 20.53
C ALA A 143 27.08 3.47 21.07
N ALA A 144 27.71 2.34 20.71
CA ALA A 144 29.10 2.06 21.05
C ALA A 144 30.06 3.10 20.42
N GLY A 145 29.80 3.51 19.19
CA GLY A 145 30.55 4.57 18.50
C GLY A 145 30.47 5.92 19.23
N VAL A 146 29.30 6.31 19.73
CA VAL A 146 29.14 7.56 20.51
C VAL A 146 29.94 7.50 21.81
N ILE A 147 29.85 6.38 22.55
CA ILE A 147 30.62 6.19 23.78
C ILE A 147 32.12 6.26 23.48
N TYR A 148 32.58 5.57 22.44
CA TYR A 148 33.98 5.55 22.08
C TYR A 148 34.48 6.91 21.56
N ALA A 149 33.63 7.69 20.88
CA ALA A 149 33.95 9.06 20.50
C ALA A 149 34.21 9.96 21.71
N LEU A 150 33.46 9.80 22.81
CA LEU A 150 33.73 10.52 24.06
C LEU A 150 35.05 10.09 24.71
N VAL A 151 35.39 8.80 24.63
CA VAL A 151 36.71 8.30 25.07
C VAL A 151 37.83 8.92 24.22
N LEU A 152 37.68 8.95 22.90
CA LEU A 152 38.67 9.58 22.01
C LEU A 152 38.81 11.07 22.28
N LEU A 153 37.70 11.76 22.52
CA LEU A 153 37.71 13.17 22.92
C LEU A 153 38.51 13.36 24.20
N ALA A 154 38.24 12.57 25.25
CA ALA A 154 38.96 12.64 26.52
C ALA A 154 40.48 12.39 26.34
N LEU A 155 40.86 11.40 25.52
CA LEU A 155 42.26 11.09 25.22
C LEU A 155 42.96 12.18 24.38
N GLY A 156 42.22 12.84 23.49
CA GLY A 156 42.73 13.89 22.61
C GLY A 156 42.80 15.28 23.26
N MET A 157 42.11 15.49 24.38
CA MET A 157 42.11 16.77 25.10
C MET A 157 43.52 17.19 25.53
N GLN A 158 44.30 16.30 26.16
CA GLN A 158 45.60 16.69 26.69
C GLN A 158 46.63 17.03 25.60
N PRO A 159 46.83 16.20 24.55
CA PRO A 159 47.79 16.50 23.49
C PRO A 159 47.46 17.76 22.67
N LEU A 160 46.18 18.12 22.52
CA LEU A 160 45.75 19.23 21.66
C LEU A 160 45.41 20.52 22.42
N MET A 161 44.73 20.41 23.56
CA MET A 161 44.25 21.58 24.31
C MET A 161 45.15 21.96 25.49
N GLN A 162 46.11 21.09 25.87
CA GLN A 162 47.10 21.34 26.93
C GLN A 162 46.46 21.87 28.23
N LEU A 163 45.56 21.08 28.81
CA LEU A 163 44.88 21.44 30.05
C LEU A 163 45.89 21.54 31.20
N ARG A 164 45.71 22.56 32.06
CA ARG A 164 46.60 22.86 33.19
C ARG A 164 46.63 21.75 34.26
N GLU A 165 45.48 21.14 34.52
CA GLU A 165 45.30 20.03 35.48
C GLU A 165 44.58 18.86 34.80
N PRO A 166 45.29 18.00 34.05
CA PRO A 166 44.66 16.97 33.22
C PRO A 166 43.78 15.99 34.02
N GLU A 167 44.25 15.57 35.20
CA GLU A 167 43.57 14.56 36.02
C GLU A 167 42.15 14.97 36.44
N ASN A 168 41.97 16.24 36.81
CA ASN A 168 40.67 16.77 37.22
C ASN A 168 39.90 17.41 36.06
N SER A 169 40.60 18.02 35.10
CA SER A 169 39.97 18.84 34.07
C SER A 169 39.44 18.02 32.90
N VAL A 170 40.11 16.93 32.51
CA VAL A 170 39.64 16.07 31.41
C VAL A 170 38.28 15.41 31.71
N PRO A 171 38.06 14.78 32.89
CA PRO A 171 36.76 14.18 33.19
C PRO A 171 35.64 15.23 33.29
N ARG A 172 35.89 16.35 33.99
CA ARG A 172 34.91 17.43 34.13
C ARG A 172 34.54 18.07 32.80
N PHE A 173 35.54 18.29 31.93
CA PHE A 173 35.32 18.78 30.58
C PHE A 173 34.47 17.80 29.78
N THR A 174 34.82 16.51 29.78
CA THR A 174 34.11 15.48 29.01
C THR A 174 32.65 15.36 29.44
N VAL A 175 32.38 15.37 30.75
CA VAL A 175 31.00 15.35 31.29
C VAL A 175 30.24 16.61 30.89
N THR A 176 30.86 17.79 31.02
CA THR A 176 30.23 19.07 30.65
C THR A 176 29.92 19.14 29.15
N PHE A 177 30.89 18.73 28.31
CA PHE A 177 30.72 18.62 26.87
C PHE A 177 29.60 17.65 26.52
N THR A 178 29.55 16.48 27.15
CA THR A 178 28.51 15.47 26.92
C THR A 178 27.13 16.02 27.27
N ALA A 179 26.99 16.72 28.40
CA ALA A 179 25.72 17.34 28.80
C ALA A 179 25.26 18.41 27.80
N ILE A 180 26.18 19.27 27.33
CA ILE A 180 25.87 20.29 26.32
C ILE A 180 25.51 19.63 24.98
N ALA A 181 26.28 18.64 24.54
CA ALA A 181 26.02 17.91 23.30
C ALA A 181 24.66 17.19 23.34
N ALA A 182 24.32 16.55 24.46
CA ALA A 182 23.02 15.93 24.66
C ALA A 182 21.87 16.95 24.64
N ALA A 183 22.04 18.10 25.28
CA ALA A 183 21.05 19.19 25.26
C ALA A 183 20.84 19.76 23.84
N LEU A 184 21.94 19.98 23.10
CA LEU A 184 21.88 20.45 21.71
C LEU A 184 21.24 19.41 20.79
N PHE A 185 21.52 18.12 21.00
CA PHE A 185 20.89 17.03 20.27
C PHE A 185 19.39 16.96 20.55
N ALA A 186 18.97 17.05 21.82
CA ALA A 186 17.56 17.08 22.19
C ALA A 186 16.83 18.28 21.58
N LEU A 187 17.46 19.47 21.63
CA LEU A 187 16.93 20.69 21.01
C LEU A 187 16.78 20.51 19.49
N ALA A 188 17.82 20.00 18.82
CA ALA A 188 17.76 19.72 17.39
C ALA A 188 16.65 18.72 17.06
N ALA A 189 16.47 17.66 17.86
CA ALA A 189 15.40 16.70 17.65
C ALA A 189 14.00 17.34 17.70
N THR A 190 13.79 18.33 18.59
CA THR A 190 12.51 19.05 18.70
C THR A 190 12.17 19.89 17.46
N PHE A 191 13.16 20.53 16.84
CA PHE A 191 12.90 21.43 15.70
C PHE A 191 13.13 20.77 14.34
N VAL A 192 14.22 20.00 14.21
CA VAL A 192 14.64 19.38 12.94
C VAL A 192 13.77 18.16 12.63
N GLY A 193 13.35 17.38 13.64
CA GLY A 193 12.50 16.21 13.45
C GLY A 193 11.20 16.52 12.70
N PRO A 194 10.37 17.48 13.17
CA PRO A 194 9.15 17.89 12.47
C PRO A 194 9.40 18.47 11.07
N LEU A 195 10.50 19.20 10.87
CA LEU A 195 10.87 19.75 9.55
C LEU A 195 11.23 18.64 8.55
N ILE A 196 11.97 17.62 8.98
CA ILE A 196 12.26 16.44 8.16
C ILE A 196 10.95 15.70 7.82
N HIS A 197 10.05 15.55 8.78
CA HIS A 197 8.78 14.87 8.56
C HIS A 197 7.87 15.61 7.57
N SER A 198 7.66 16.92 7.78
CA SER A 198 6.89 17.77 6.85
C SER A 198 7.52 17.84 5.46
N GLY A 199 8.85 17.89 5.35
CA GLY A 199 9.56 17.81 4.08
C GLY A 199 9.30 16.50 3.33
N ARG A 200 9.29 15.36 4.05
CA ARG A 200 8.93 14.06 3.48
C ARG A 200 7.50 14.06 2.94
N GLU A 201 6.55 14.56 3.72
CA GLU A 201 5.13 14.62 3.32
C GLU A 201 4.94 15.50 2.08
N ALA A 202 5.58 16.66 2.04
CA ALA A 202 5.56 17.55 0.88
C ALA A 202 6.13 16.88 -0.38
N LEU A 203 7.26 16.16 -0.25
CA LEU A 203 7.86 15.38 -1.34
C LEU A 203 6.93 14.25 -1.81
N THR A 204 6.27 13.55 -0.89
CA THR A 204 5.28 12.53 -1.27
C THR A 204 4.09 13.14 -2.00
N GLY A 205 3.56 14.28 -1.55
CA GLY A 205 2.46 14.97 -2.21
C GLY A 205 2.83 15.48 -3.61
N ALA A 206 4.04 16.01 -3.77
CA ALA A 206 4.54 16.53 -5.05
C ALA A 206 4.87 15.44 -6.10
N ILE A 207 5.09 14.19 -5.67
CA ILE A 207 5.36 13.07 -6.58
C ILE A 207 4.07 12.32 -6.91
N VAL A 208 3.07 12.31 -6.01
CA VAL A 208 1.72 11.78 -6.27
C VAL A 208 0.94 12.62 -7.29
N THR A 209 1.36 13.85 -7.59
CA THR A 209 0.77 14.65 -8.70
C THR A 209 1.09 14.13 -10.10
N VAL A 210 1.92 13.09 -10.26
CA VAL A 210 1.89 12.26 -11.47
C VAL A 210 0.77 11.24 -11.29
N ALA A 211 -0.43 11.62 -11.71
CA ALA A 211 -1.62 10.79 -11.61
C ALA A 211 -1.32 9.37 -12.13
N PRO A 212 -1.68 8.30 -11.39
CA PRO A 212 -1.61 6.95 -11.94
C PRO A 212 -2.45 6.90 -13.23
N PRO A 213 -2.01 6.17 -14.26
CA PRO A 213 -2.80 6.02 -15.48
C PRO A 213 -4.21 5.55 -15.11
N PRO A 214 -5.27 6.08 -15.76
CA PRO A 214 -6.62 5.68 -15.45
C PRO A 214 -6.74 4.15 -15.54
N ALA A 215 -7.38 3.55 -14.53
CA ALA A 215 -7.57 2.11 -14.49
C ALA A 215 -8.21 1.64 -15.81
N ALA A 216 -7.65 0.59 -16.41
CA ALA A 216 -8.22 0.00 -17.62
C ALA A 216 -9.70 -0.36 -17.37
N PRO A 217 -10.60 -0.10 -18.33
CA PRO A 217 -12.00 -0.45 -18.17
C PRO A 217 -12.14 -1.93 -17.84
N GLN A 218 -12.75 -2.24 -16.70
CA GLN A 218 -13.06 -3.61 -16.32
C GLN A 218 -14.08 -4.14 -17.32
N ILE A 219 -13.72 -5.15 -18.11
CA ILE A 219 -14.69 -5.87 -18.95
C ILE A 219 -15.46 -6.79 -17.98
N PRO A 220 -16.76 -6.55 -17.72
CA PRO A 220 -17.53 -7.42 -16.84
C PRO A 220 -17.57 -8.84 -17.44
N VAL A 221 -17.11 -9.82 -16.66
CA VAL A 221 -17.18 -11.23 -17.04
C VAL A 221 -18.63 -11.68 -16.92
N ARG A 222 -19.31 -11.88 -18.06
CA ARG A 222 -20.70 -12.39 -18.09
C ARG A 222 -20.74 -13.85 -17.67
N SER A 223 -21.75 -14.23 -16.88
CA SER A 223 -21.95 -15.61 -16.45
C SER A 223 -22.43 -16.51 -17.60
N GLY A 224 -22.26 -17.83 -17.46
CA GLY A 224 -22.75 -18.80 -18.46
C GLY A 224 -24.27 -18.77 -18.65
N ALA A 225 -25.02 -18.43 -17.59
CA ALA A 225 -26.47 -18.25 -17.64
C ALA A 225 -26.85 -17.04 -18.50
N GLU A 226 -26.20 -15.88 -18.28
CA GLU A 226 -26.43 -14.66 -19.06
C GLU A 226 -26.18 -14.89 -20.55
N LEU A 227 -25.08 -15.54 -20.91
CA LEU A 227 -24.76 -15.86 -22.31
C LEU A 227 -25.78 -16.82 -22.96
N SER A 228 -26.37 -17.73 -22.17
CA SER A 228 -27.37 -18.68 -22.65
C SER A 228 -28.71 -17.98 -22.92
N VAL A 229 -29.14 -17.09 -22.01
CA VAL A 229 -30.34 -16.26 -22.16
C VAL A 229 -30.20 -15.32 -23.36
N GLU A 230 -29.05 -14.66 -23.50
CA GLU A 230 -28.75 -13.78 -24.63
C GLU A 230 -28.88 -14.54 -25.96
N ARG A 231 -28.29 -15.75 -26.07
CA ARG A 231 -28.39 -16.57 -27.29
C ARG A 231 -29.84 -16.98 -27.61
N LEU A 232 -30.64 -17.27 -26.59
CA LEU A 232 -32.06 -17.63 -26.77
C LEU A 232 -32.88 -16.44 -27.25
N SER A 233 -32.62 -15.24 -26.72
CA SER A 233 -33.29 -14.02 -27.19
C SER A 233 -33.08 -13.78 -28.69
N GLN A 234 -31.94 -14.20 -29.23
CA GLN A 234 -31.59 -14.05 -30.64
C GLN A 234 -32.11 -15.20 -31.51
N THR A 235 -31.90 -16.45 -31.07
CA THR A 235 -32.17 -17.65 -31.88
C THR A 235 -33.65 -18.04 -31.89
N ASN A 236 -34.34 -17.81 -30.78
CA ASN A 236 -35.67 -18.34 -30.54
C ASN A 236 -36.76 -17.27 -30.56
N ALA A 237 -36.46 -16.02 -30.95
CA ALA A 237 -37.42 -14.93 -30.96
C ALA A 237 -38.58 -15.20 -31.95
N ALA A 238 -39.77 -14.70 -31.61
CA ALA A 238 -40.90 -14.72 -32.53
C ALA A 238 -40.73 -13.68 -33.65
N PHE A 239 -41.34 -13.92 -34.81
CA PHE A 239 -41.32 -12.95 -35.91
C PHE A 239 -42.22 -11.74 -35.63
N LEU A 240 -43.40 -11.97 -35.03
CA LEU A 240 -44.34 -10.93 -34.63
C LEU A 240 -44.86 -11.17 -33.23
N LEU A 241 -45.05 -10.08 -32.49
CA LEU A 241 -45.71 -10.10 -31.20
C LEU A 241 -47.21 -10.28 -31.36
N ILE A 242 -47.79 -11.12 -30.51
CA ILE A 242 -49.22 -11.28 -30.37
C ILE A 242 -49.81 -10.16 -29.52
N ASP A 243 -51.11 -9.95 -29.65
CA ASP A 243 -51.89 -9.16 -28.71
C ASP A 243 -51.75 -9.75 -27.29
N PRO A 244 -51.27 -8.98 -26.30
CA PRO A 244 -51.06 -9.48 -24.95
C PRO A 244 -52.37 -9.92 -24.25
N ALA A 245 -53.54 -9.52 -24.75
CA ALA A 245 -54.83 -10.08 -24.30
C ALA A 245 -54.92 -11.60 -24.55
N ARG A 246 -54.33 -12.10 -25.64
CA ARG A 246 -54.27 -13.55 -25.94
C ARG A 246 -53.36 -14.31 -24.98
N LEU A 247 -52.33 -13.65 -24.45
CA LEU A 247 -51.49 -14.20 -23.39
C LEU A 247 -52.28 -14.26 -22.07
N ALA A 248 -53.06 -13.22 -21.77
CA ALA A 248 -53.93 -13.17 -20.59
C ALA A 248 -54.98 -14.31 -20.57
N GLU A 249 -55.50 -14.70 -21.74
CA GLU A 249 -56.44 -15.82 -21.89
C GLU A 249 -55.83 -17.18 -21.48
N GLN A 250 -54.51 -17.31 -21.44
CA GLN A 250 -53.83 -18.56 -21.09
C GLN A 250 -53.84 -18.85 -19.58
N PHE A 251 -54.15 -17.84 -18.76
CA PHE A 251 -54.19 -18.00 -17.31
C PHE A 251 -55.49 -18.70 -16.88
N PRO A 252 -55.42 -19.82 -16.14
CA PRO A 252 -56.61 -20.47 -15.60
C PRO A 252 -57.24 -19.63 -14.47
N GLU A 253 -58.51 -19.87 -14.16
CA GLU A 253 -59.19 -19.20 -13.02
C GLU A 253 -58.63 -19.66 -11.66
N SER A 254 -58.15 -20.89 -11.58
CA SER A 254 -57.46 -21.46 -10.43
C SER A 254 -56.12 -22.08 -10.82
N ALA A 255 -55.11 -21.89 -9.98
CA ALA A 255 -53.81 -22.52 -10.12
C ALA A 255 -53.66 -23.70 -9.15
N PRO A 256 -52.74 -24.65 -9.40
CA PRO A 256 -52.48 -25.79 -8.52
C PRO A 256 -52.28 -25.37 -7.06
N GLY A 257 -52.80 -26.17 -6.13
CA GLY A 257 -52.76 -25.87 -4.70
C GLY A 257 -53.89 -24.97 -4.17
N GLY A 258 -54.88 -24.61 -5.00
CA GLY A 258 -56.09 -23.89 -4.57
C GLY A 258 -55.99 -22.37 -4.66
N PHE A 259 -54.97 -21.85 -5.35
CA PHE A 259 -54.77 -20.44 -5.57
C PHE A 259 -55.81 -19.89 -6.56
N ALA A 260 -56.58 -18.87 -6.16
CA ALA A 260 -57.61 -18.26 -7.00
C ALA A 260 -57.09 -16.97 -7.66
N ARG A 261 -57.33 -16.81 -8.97
CA ARG A 261 -56.89 -15.63 -9.74
C ARG A 261 -57.59 -14.38 -9.24
N GLN A 262 -56.83 -13.33 -8.98
CA GLN A 262 -57.31 -12.04 -8.46
C GLN A 262 -57.33 -10.96 -9.54
N SER A 263 -56.28 -10.91 -10.35
CA SER A 263 -56.12 -9.91 -11.40
C SER A 263 -55.31 -10.47 -12.55
N VAL A 264 -55.53 -9.86 -13.72
CA VAL A 264 -54.67 -10.03 -14.89
C VAL A 264 -54.37 -8.65 -15.44
N ALA A 265 -53.11 -8.41 -15.76
CA ALA A 265 -52.63 -7.19 -16.40
C ALA A 265 -51.87 -7.57 -17.68
N VAL A 266 -51.88 -6.66 -18.65
CA VAL A 266 -51.21 -6.83 -19.94
C VAL A 266 -50.36 -5.61 -20.25
N ALA A 267 -49.23 -5.83 -20.90
CA ALA A 267 -48.35 -4.78 -21.38
C ALA A 267 -47.66 -5.21 -22.69
N GLN A 268 -47.32 -4.24 -23.54
CA GLN A 268 -46.56 -4.50 -24.75
C GLN A 268 -45.62 -3.32 -25.03
N GLY A 269 -44.38 -3.62 -25.42
CA GLY A 269 -43.35 -2.62 -25.71
C GLY A 269 -41.95 -3.24 -25.72
N GLY A 270 -40.99 -2.55 -26.36
CA GLY A 270 -39.58 -2.97 -26.35
C GLY A 270 -39.33 -4.38 -26.91
N GLY A 271 -40.09 -4.79 -27.94
CA GLY A 271 -39.95 -6.13 -28.54
C GLY A 271 -40.61 -7.25 -27.74
N ILE A 272 -41.43 -6.94 -26.72
CA ILE A 272 -42.11 -7.90 -25.84
C ILE A 272 -43.63 -7.64 -25.77
N ALA A 273 -44.42 -8.72 -25.73
CA ALA A 273 -45.80 -8.74 -25.27
C ALA A 273 -45.88 -9.56 -23.98
N ARG A 274 -46.51 -9.02 -22.93
CA ARG A 274 -46.51 -9.58 -21.58
C ARG A 274 -47.91 -9.62 -21.00
N ALA A 275 -48.22 -10.70 -20.29
CA ALA A 275 -49.37 -10.78 -19.41
C ALA A 275 -48.96 -11.30 -18.03
N ASP A 276 -49.53 -10.71 -16.98
CA ASP A 276 -49.26 -11.03 -15.58
C ASP A 276 -50.57 -11.39 -14.88
N ALA A 277 -50.62 -12.52 -14.20
CA ALA A 277 -51.73 -12.93 -13.37
C ALA A 277 -51.28 -13.10 -11.91
N VAL A 278 -52.05 -12.52 -10.99
CA VAL A 278 -51.81 -12.67 -9.55
C VAL A 278 -52.88 -13.59 -8.97
N TYR A 279 -52.44 -14.60 -8.24
CA TYR A 279 -53.29 -15.54 -7.53
C TYR A 279 -53.04 -15.47 -6.03
N ARG A 280 -54.07 -15.74 -5.23
CA ARG A 280 -53.97 -15.75 -3.76
C ARG A 280 -54.56 -17.01 -3.15
N LEU A 281 -53.95 -17.42 -2.05
CA LEU A 281 -54.45 -18.43 -1.13
C LEU A 281 -54.06 -18.00 0.29
N ASN A 282 -55.03 -17.61 1.11
CA ASN A 282 -54.78 -17.02 2.43
C ASN A 282 -53.80 -15.83 2.34
N ALA A 283 -52.69 -15.89 3.08
CA ALA A 283 -51.62 -14.88 3.05
C ALA A 283 -50.60 -15.09 1.91
N SER A 284 -50.62 -16.24 1.23
CA SER A 284 -49.68 -16.56 0.16
C SER A 284 -50.14 -15.97 -1.18
N THR A 285 -49.17 -15.47 -1.95
CA THR A 285 -49.40 -14.92 -3.28
C THR A 285 -48.53 -15.68 -4.29
N LEU A 286 -49.11 -16.01 -5.45
CA LEU A 286 -48.44 -16.57 -6.62
C LEU A 286 -48.64 -15.61 -7.79
N SER A 287 -47.56 -15.15 -8.40
CA SER A 287 -47.57 -14.39 -9.65
C SER A 287 -47.15 -15.29 -10.79
N LEU A 288 -47.96 -15.37 -11.83
CA LEU A 288 -47.64 -16.02 -13.10
C LEU A 288 -47.47 -14.96 -14.18
N THR A 289 -46.39 -15.04 -14.93
CA THR A 289 -46.10 -14.13 -16.03
C THR A 289 -45.87 -14.95 -17.28
N ILE A 290 -46.47 -14.53 -18.40
CA ILE A 290 -46.16 -15.02 -19.74
C ILE A 290 -45.63 -13.83 -20.55
N ILE A 291 -44.47 -14.01 -21.18
CA ILE A 291 -43.79 -13.01 -22.01
C ILE A 291 -43.57 -13.66 -23.37
N GLN A 292 -44.14 -13.10 -24.44
CA GLN A 292 -43.65 -13.37 -25.78
C GLN A 292 -42.60 -12.32 -26.15
N PHE A 293 -41.50 -12.74 -26.75
CA PHE A 293 -40.45 -11.85 -27.22
C PHE A 293 -40.21 -12.05 -28.72
N SER A 294 -39.89 -10.95 -29.40
CA SER A 294 -39.65 -10.91 -30.85
C SER A 294 -38.20 -10.56 -31.17
N HIS A 295 -37.81 -10.63 -32.44
CA HIS A 295 -36.46 -10.24 -32.87
C HIS A 295 -36.11 -8.78 -32.59
N ASP A 296 -37.11 -7.93 -32.33
CA ASP A 296 -36.92 -6.52 -31.97
C ASP A 296 -36.52 -6.33 -30.49
N VAL A 297 -36.47 -7.40 -29.68
CA VAL A 297 -36.06 -7.31 -28.27
C VAL A 297 -34.55 -7.08 -28.16
N ASP A 298 -34.17 -6.07 -27.39
CA ASP A 298 -32.77 -5.88 -27.03
C ASP A 298 -32.31 -7.00 -26.08
N SER A 299 -31.24 -7.71 -26.45
CA SER A 299 -30.81 -8.90 -25.71
C SER A 299 -30.29 -8.60 -24.30
N ALA A 300 -29.71 -7.41 -24.09
CA ALA A 300 -29.26 -6.96 -22.78
C ALA A 300 -30.45 -6.58 -21.89
N ALA A 301 -31.43 -5.86 -22.44
CA ALA A 301 -32.69 -5.55 -21.77
C ALA A 301 -33.49 -6.82 -21.43
N PHE A 302 -33.48 -7.82 -22.33
CA PHE A 302 -34.12 -9.12 -22.09
C PHE A 302 -33.44 -9.90 -20.96
N THR A 303 -32.10 -9.92 -20.94
CA THR A 303 -31.34 -10.55 -19.86
C THR A 303 -31.62 -9.87 -18.52
N ALA A 304 -31.62 -8.53 -18.52
CA ALA A 304 -31.93 -7.74 -17.32
C ALA A 304 -33.38 -7.92 -16.84
N LEU A 305 -34.34 -8.11 -17.76
CA LEU A 305 -35.74 -8.37 -17.42
C LEU A 305 -35.90 -9.69 -16.64
N LEU A 306 -35.10 -10.69 -16.98
CA LEU A 306 -35.16 -12.00 -16.33
C LEU A 306 -34.35 -12.03 -15.02
N ASP A 307 -33.26 -11.27 -14.92
CA ASP A 307 -32.40 -11.14 -13.74
C ASP A 307 -32.01 -12.50 -13.12
N VAL A 308 -31.60 -13.45 -13.97
CA VAL A 308 -31.25 -14.82 -13.56
C VAL A 308 -29.94 -14.82 -12.78
N LYS A 309 -29.94 -15.39 -11.58
CA LYS A 309 -28.73 -15.53 -10.76
C LYS A 309 -27.86 -16.72 -11.18
N PRO A 310 -26.52 -16.64 -11.04
CA PRO A 310 -25.64 -17.77 -11.29
C PRO A 310 -25.84 -18.90 -10.26
N ASP A 311 -25.57 -20.14 -10.68
CA ASP A 311 -25.72 -21.32 -9.84
C ASP A 311 -24.95 -21.21 -8.51
N GLY A 312 -25.59 -21.57 -7.40
CA GLY A 312 -24.95 -21.52 -6.11
C GLY A 312 -25.88 -21.79 -4.93
N ALA A 313 -25.29 -22.12 -3.79
CA ALA A 313 -26.01 -22.17 -2.52
C ALA A 313 -26.30 -20.75 -2.02
N GLN A 314 -27.51 -20.53 -1.50
CA GLN A 314 -27.94 -19.27 -0.90
C GLN A 314 -28.35 -19.50 0.56
N GLN A 315 -28.36 -18.43 1.37
CA GLN A 315 -28.89 -18.54 2.73
C GLN A 315 -30.38 -18.95 2.68
N GLY A 316 -30.69 -20.14 3.20
CA GLY A 316 -32.05 -20.70 3.19
C GLY A 316 -32.55 -21.19 1.82
N GLY A 317 -31.68 -21.41 0.83
CA GLY A 317 -32.09 -21.90 -0.49
C GLY A 317 -30.97 -22.07 -1.51
N TYR A 318 -31.29 -21.93 -2.80
CA TYR A 318 -30.33 -22.12 -3.89
C TYR A 318 -30.75 -21.37 -5.15
N ASP A 319 -29.78 -21.15 -6.04
CA ASP A 319 -30.01 -20.78 -7.43
C ASP A 319 -29.49 -21.91 -8.32
N ARG A 320 -30.28 -22.29 -9.33
CA ARG A 320 -29.94 -23.35 -10.29
C ARG A 320 -30.44 -23.00 -11.68
N THR A 321 -29.57 -23.14 -12.66
CA THR A 321 -29.88 -22.96 -14.07
C THR A 321 -29.64 -24.26 -14.83
N GLN A 322 -30.43 -24.49 -15.88
CA GLN A 322 -30.29 -25.67 -16.72
C GLN A 322 -30.76 -25.37 -18.14
N SER A 323 -30.04 -25.90 -19.13
CA SER A 323 -30.50 -25.90 -20.53
C SER A 323 -30.79 -27.33 -20.96
N ILE A 324 -32.00 -27.58 -21.46
CA ILE A 324 -32.45 -28.90 -21.93
C ILE A 324 -33.21 -28.69 -23.24
N ASP A 325 -32.85 -29.41 -24.29
CA ASP A 325 -33.54 -29.40 -25.60
C ASP A 325 -33.83 -28.01 -26.18
N GLY A 326 -32.88 -27.08 -26.06
CA GLY A 326 -33.01 -25.71 -26.58
C GLY A 326 -33.91 -24.80 -25.75
N ARG A 327 -34.30 -25.24 -24.54
CA ARG A 327 -34.99 -24.45 -23.52
C ARG A 327 -34.08 -24.16 -22.35
N PHE A 328 -34.33 -23.07 -21.67
CA PHE A 328 -33.60 -22.68 -20.46
C PHE A 328 -34.53 -22.61 -19.26
N TYR A 329 -34.06 -23.12 -18.14
CA TYR A 329 -34.75 -23.23 -16.88
C TYR A 329 -33.92 -22.55 -15.81
N ALA A 330 -34.55 -21.75 -14.95
CA ALA A 330 -33.92 -21.21 -13.75
C ALA A 330 -34.83 -21.38 -12.54
N GLU A 331 -34.24 -21.80 -11.43
CA GLU A 331 -34.87 -22.02 -10.14
C GLU A 331 -34.16 -21.15 -9.11
N GLU A 332 -34.91 -20.30 -8.43
CA GLU A 332 -34.42 -19.48 -7.34
C GLU A 332 -35.28 -19.77 -6.12
N VAL A 333 -34.70 -20.45 -5.14
CA VAL A 333 -35.36 -20.80 -3.88
C VAL A 333 -34.77 -19.98 -2.75
N ARG A 334 -35.64 -19.42 -1.92
CA ARG A 334 -35.32 -18.71 -0.69
C ARG A 334 -36.13 -19.32 0.45
N GLU A 335 -35.91 -18.84 1.67
CA GLU A 335 -36.55 -19.39 2.88
C GLU A 335 -38.09 -19.37 2.83
N ALA A 336 -38.69 -18.31 2.25
CA ALA A 336 -40.14 -18.12 2.22
C ALA A 336 -40.72 -17.87 0.80
N SER A 337 -39.90 -18.01 -0.24
CA SER A 337 -40.34 -17.78 -1.62
C SER A 337 -39.58 -18.64 -2.62
N SER A 338 -40.23 -18.91 -3.74
CA SER A 338 -39.64 -19.59 -4.88
C SER A 338 -39.95 -18.83 -6.17
N ARG A 339 -39.03 -18.90 -7.12
CA ARG A 339 -39.19 -18.36 -8.47
C ARG A 339 -38.69 -19.38 -9.49
N TYR A 340 -39.53 -19.64 -10.47
CA TYR A 340 -39.25 -20.56 -11.57
C TYR A 340 -39.39 -19.82 -12.89
N ILE A 341 -38.36 -19.89 -13.72
CA ILE A 341 -38.33 -19.27 -15.04
C ILE A 341 -38.13 -20.37 -16.07
N VAL A 342 -38.93 -20.34 -17.14
CA VAL A 342 -38.74 -21.21 -18.29
C VAL A 342 -38.76 -20.39 -19.57
N ILE A 343 -37.68 -20.46 -20.32
CA ILE A 343 -37.51 -19.81 -21.63
C ILE A 343 -37.62 -20.89 -22.69
N GLY A 344 -38.66 -20.79 -23.51
CA GLY A 344 -38.89 -21.65 -24.66
C GLY A 344 -38.65 -20.94 -25.98
N ARG A 345 -39.30 -21.43 -27.04
CA ARG A 345 -39.30 -20.82 -28.37
C ARG A 345 -40.26 -19.62 -28.41
N GLY A 346 -39.70 -18.42 -28.37
CA GLY A 346 -40.43 -17.15 -28.50
C GLY A 346 -41.24 -16.75 -27.27
N VAL A 347 -41.19 -17.55 -26.20
CA VAL A 347 -42.00 -17.36 -25.01
C VAL A 347 -41.21 -17.65 -23.73
N VAL A 348 -41.45 -16.86 -22.69
CA VAL A 348 -40.97 -17.07 -21.32
C VAL A 348 -42.19 -17.22 -20.41
N MET A 349 -42.10 -18.13 -19.46
CA MET A 349 -43.01 -18.22 -18.34
C MET A 349 -42.24 -18.03 -17.04
N ILE A 350 -42.82 -17.27 -16.12
CA ILE A 350 -42.27 -17.05 -14.78
C ILE A 350 -43.37 -17.33 -13.77
N ALA A 351 -43.09 -18.18 -12.80
CA ALA A 351 -43.93 -18.37 -11.62
C ALA A 351 -43.15 -18.00 -10.37
N GLN A 352 -43.66 -17.08 -9.57
CA GLN A 352 -42.97 -16.62 -8.37
C GLN A 352 -43.89 -16.19 -7.25
N GLY A 353 -43.42 -16.29 -6.01
CA GLY A 353 -44.12 -15.77 -4.84
C GLY A 353 -43.86 -16.57 -3.58
N GLY A 354 -44.73 -16.38 -2.59
CA GLY A 354 -44.71 -17.11 -1.31
C GLY A 354 -45.25 -18.53 -1.45
N VAL A 355 -44.63 -19.30 -2.34
CA VAL A 355 -45.00 -20.67 -2.74
C VAL A 355 -43.79 -21.59 -2.72
N THR A 356 -44.04 -22.88 -2.67
CA THR A 356 -42.97 -23.88 -2.86
C THR A 356 -42.55 -23.97 -4.32
N MET A 357 -41.34 -24.49 -4.55
CA MET A 357 -40.83 -24.70 -5.91
C MET A 357 -41.72 -25.63 -6.74
N ASP A 358 -42.28 -26.67 -6.12
CA ASP A 358 -43.20 -27.60 -6.78
C ASP A 358 -44.51 -26.92 -7.20
N GLN A 359 -45.03 -26.00 -6.37
CA GLN A 359 -46.21 -25.21 -6.71
C GLN A 359 -45.93 -24.25 -7.88
N ALA A 360 -44.76 -23.59 -7.87
CA ALA A 360 -44.34 -22.72 -8.97
C ALA A 360 -44.20 -23.51 -10.30
N ARG A 361 -43.57 -24.70 -10.25
CA ARG A 361 -43.43 -25.58 -11.42
C ARG A 361 -44.78 -26.08 -11.94
N ALA A 362 -45.63 -26.60 -11.05
CA ALA A 362 -46.96 -27.10 -11.42
C ALA A 362 -47.83 -26.00 -12.07
N ALA A 363 -47.71 -24.76 -11.61
CA ALA A 363 -48.44 -23.63 -12.18
C ALA A 363 -47.99 -23.32 -13.63
N VAL A 364 -46.68 -23.35 -13.90
CA VAL A 364 -46.14 -23.20 -15.27
C VAL A 364 -46.58 -24.38 -16.17
N GLU A 365 -46.54 -25.61 -15.64
CA GLU A 365 -46.95 -26.81 -16.37
C GLU A 365 -48.44 -26.80 -16.75
N THR A 366 -49.30 -26.21 -15.91
CA THR A 366 -50.74 -26.09 -16.17
C THR A 366 -51.04 -25.23 -17.40
N ILE A 367 -50.25 -24.17 -17.61
CA ILE A 367 -50.36 -23.31 -18.81
C ILE A 367 -49.84 -24.07 -20.04
N GLY A 368 -48.72 -24.77 -19.88
CA GLY A 368 -48.17 -25.71 -20.87
C GLY A 368 -47.29 -25.03 -21.92
N LEU A 369 -45.97 -25.04 -21.69
CA LEU A 369 -44.98 -24.39 -22.57
C LEU A 369 -45.08 -24.83 -24.03
N GLN A 370 -45.16 -26.14 -24.28
CA GLN A 370 -45.25 -26.69 -25.63
C GLN A 370 -46.46 -26.17 -26.41
N ARG A 371 -47.58 -25.94 -25.72
CA ARG A 371 -48.78 -25.36 -26.34
C ARG A 371 -48.52 -23.92 -26.75
N LEU A 372 -47.91 -23.12 -25.88
CA LEU A 372 -47.57 -21.73 -26.17
C LEU A 372 -46.57 -21.63 -27.33
N GLU A 373 -45.51 -22.45 -27.33
CA GLU A 373 -44.54 -22.52 -28.43
C GLU A 373 -45.21 -22.91 -29.77
N GLY A 374 -46.18 -23.83 -29.74
CA GLY A 374 -46.93 -24.22 -30.95
C GLY A 374 -47.87 -23.12 -31.46
N MET A 375 -48.46 -22.33 -30.55
CA MET A 375 -49.34 -21.22 -30.90
C MET A 375 -48.58 -19.98 -31.38
N PHE A 376 -47.36 -19.76 -30.87
CA PHE A 376 -46.65 -18.48 -31.01
C PHE A 376 -45.28 -18.59 -31.69
N GLY A 377 -44.82 -19.80 -32.01
CA GLY A 377 -43.51 -20.08 -32.59
C GLY A 377 -43.49 -20.21 -34.12
N ARG A 378 -44.48 -19.66 -34.84
CA ARG A 378 -44.50 -19.60 -36.31
C ARG A 378 -44.33 -18.18 -36.82
#